data_AF-C5T7A8-F1
#
_entry.id   AF-C5T7A8-F1
#
_cell.length_a   1.000
_cell.length_b   1.000
_cell.length_c   1.000
_cell.angle_alpha   90.00
_cell.angle_beta   90.00
_cell.angle_gamma   90.00
#
_symmetry.space_group_name_H-M   'P 1'
#
loop_
_entity.id
_entity.type
_entity.pdbx_description
1 polymer ?
#
loop_
_entity_poly.entity_id
_entity_poly.type
_entity_poly.pdbx_seq_one_letter_code
_entity_poly.pdbx_strand_id
1 'polypeptide(L)'
;MARFSPAAVAAMALVAALAGCSSHPKGPFMADAAPVQVYAAGSLREALTEIARAHEARTGQPVALTFGASGLLRERIEKGEPAQVFASADTDHPQRLAARGGWQPPTVFTRNALCALISEQISATPDTLLATLLRADVRVGTSTPRADPSGDYAWALFRRADAVQPGAYAQLDAKALQLTGAADSPKPPPGRGTYAWVMDQRQADVFLTYCTNAVAAQAEVP
;
A
#
# COMPACT_ATOMS: atom_id res chain seq x y z
N MET A 1 38.82 -65.47 -63.88
CA MET A 1 37.90 -66.47 -63.30
C MET A 1 38.65 -67.22 -62.22
N ALA A 2 37.98 -67.51 -61.09
CA ALA A 2 38.45 -68.20 -59.88
C ALA A 2 39.40 -67.36 -58.98
N ARG A 3 39.25 -67.25 -57.65
CA ARG A 3 38.35 -67.83 -56.62
C ARG A 3 38.47 -66.92 -55.38
N PHE A 4 37.35 -66.63 -54.70
CA PHE A 4 37.30 -65.95 -53.40
C PHE A 4 37.31 -66.99 -52.26
N SER A 5 38.10 -66.75 -51.20
CA SER A 5 37.86 -67.21 -49.81
C SER A 5 38.91 -66.68 -48.81
N PRO A 6 38.63 -66.67 -47.49
CA PRO A 6 38.79 -65.50 -46.61
C PRO A 6 39.75 -65.73 -45.41
N ALA A 7 39.63 -64.87 -44.37
CA ALA A 7 40.29 -64.85 -43.05
C ALA A 7 41.51 -63.90 -42.96
N ALA A 8 41.78 -63.18 -41.87
CA ALA A 8 41.33 -63.31 -40.50
C ALA A 8 41.36 -61.95 -39.78
N VAL A 9 40.49 -61.83 -38.79
CA VAL A 9 40.40 -60.76 -37.80
C VAL A 9 41.63 -60.79 -36.87
N ALA A 10 42.26 -59.65 -36.64
CA ALA A 10 43.15 -59.45 -35.51
C ALA A 10 42.71 -58.19 -34.74
N ALA A 11 42.11 -58.42 -33.58
CA ALA A 11 41.71 -57.42 -32.62
C ALA A 11 42.95 -56.86 -31.91
N MET A 12 43.05 -55.53 -31.79
CA MET A 12 44.02 -54.88 -30.92
C MET A 12 43.26 -53.90 -30.02
N ALA A 13 43.32 -54.17 -28.72
CA ALA A 13 42.58 -53.49 -27.67
C ALA A 13 43.38 -52.30 -27.09
N LEU A 14 42.63 -51.28 -26.63
CA LEU A 14 42.83 -50.35 -25.50
C LEU A 14 44.22 -49.68 -25.33
N VAL A 15 44.36 -48.36 -25.13
CA VAL A 15 43.87 -47.59 -23.97
C VAL A 15 43.68 -46.11 -24.38
N ALA A 16 42.46 -45.58 -24.21
CA ALA A 16 42.20 -44.14 -24.27
C ALA A 16 41.97 -43.63 -22.83
N ALA A 17 42.85 -42.75 -22.37
CA ALA A 17 42.70 -42.07 -21.08
C ALA A 17 41.56 -41.05 -21.15
N LEU A 18 40.44 -41.35 -20.47
CA LEU A 18 39.36 -40.39 -20.23
C LEU A 18 39.75 -39.48 -19.06
N ALA A 19 40.26 -38.29 -19.37
CA ALA A 19 40.30 -37.19 -18.43
C ALA A 19 38.86 -36.73 -18.14
N GLY A 20 38.36 -37.08 -16.96
CA GLY A 20 37.03 -36.68 -16.51
C GLY A 20 36.97 -35.17 -16.27
N CYS A 21 36.32 -34.44 -17.17
CA CYS A 21 35.80 -33.11 -16.88
C CYS A 21 34.60 -33.28 -15.94
N SER A 22 34.85 -33.13 -14.64
CA SER A 22 33.81 -33.02 -13.62
C SER A 22 33.08 -31.69 -13.76
N SER A 23 32.21 -31.58 -14.76
CA SER A 23 31.24 -30.50 -14.92
C SER A 23 30.22 -30.58 -13.79
N HIS A 24 30.58 -30.03 -12.63
CA HIS A 24 29.61 -29.78 -11.57
C HIS A 24 28.55 -28.84 -12.16
N PRO A 25 27.26 -29.22 -12.19
CA PRO A 25 26.21 -28.27 -12.49
C PRO A 25 26.27 -27.21 -11.39
N LYS A 26 26.82 -26.05 -11.73
CA LYS A 26 26.59 -24.83 -10.95
C LYS A 26 25.08 -24.70 -10.89
N GLY A 27 24.53 -24.80 -9.67
CA GLY A 27 23.13 -24.53 -9.42
C GLY A 27 22.74 -23.18 -10.05
N PRO A 28 21.46 -22.99 -10.40
CA PRO A 28 21.03 -21.79 -11.10
C PRO A 28 21.57 -20.57 -10.36
N PHE A 29 22.39 -19.78 -11.06
CA PHE A 29 22.65 -18.41 -10.67
C PHE A 29 21.27 -17.77 -10.54
N MET A 30 20.83 -17.50 -9.31
CA MET A 30 19.78 -16.54 -9.07
C MET A 30 20.31 -15.22 -9.61
N ALA A 31 19.93 -14.88 -10.85
CA ALA A 31 20.01 -13.52 -11.30
C ALA A 31 19.28 -12.66 -10.26
N ASP A 32 19.90 -11.58 -9.79
CA ASP A 32 19.23 -10.59 -8.95
C ASP A 32 17.95 -10.15 -9.68
N ALA A 33 16.81 -10.71 -9.25
CA ALA A 33 15.53 -10.39 -9.87
C ALA A 33 15.19 -8.94 -9.51
N ALA A 34 14.85 -8.15 -10.53
CA ALA A 34 14.41 -6.77 -10.29
C ALA A 34 13.21 -6.77 -9.32
N PRO A 35 13.16 -5.88 -8.32
CA PRO A 35 12.07 -5.83 -7.37
C PRO A 35 10.71 -5.63 -8.03
N VAL A 36 9.68 -6.28 -7.48
CA VAL A 36 8.29 -6.01 -7.88
C VAL A 36 7.89 -4.64 -7.34
N GLN A 37 7.54 -3.72 -8.23
CA GLN A 37 7.19 -2.35 -7.89
C GLN A 37 5.74 -2.27 -7.41
N VAL A 38 5.52 -2.10 -6.11
CA VAL A 38 4.20 -2.07 -5.48
C VAL A 38 3.89 -0.67 -4.97
N TYR A 39 2.78 -0.11 -5.42
CA TYR A 39 2.27 1.19 -5.05
C TYR A 39 1.02 1.01 -4.21
N ALA A 40 1.03 1.48 -2.96
CA ALA A 40 -0.05 1.18 -2.02
C ALA A 40 -0.49 2.36 -1.17
N ALA A 41 -1.78 2.38 -0.84
CA ALA A 41 -2.33 3.30 0.15
C ALA A 41 -1.53 3.27 1.46
N GLY A 42 -1.35 4.43 2.08
CA GLY A 42 -0.65 4.54 3.37
C GLY A 42 -1.26 3.68 4.48
N SER A 43 -2.59 3.48 4.48
CA SER A 43 -3.30 2.64 5.44
C SER A 43 -3.00 1.14 5.32
N LEU A 44 -2.35 0.71 4.23
CA LEU A 44 -1.92 -0.66 4.01
C LEU A 44 -0.45 -0.90 4.41
N ARG A 45 0.24 0.12 4.93
CA ARG A 45 1.70 0.09 5.17
C ARG A 45 2.14 -1.12 5.97
N GLU A 46 1.60 -1.28 7.17
CA GLU A 46 2.03 -2.34 8.09
C GLU A 46 1.81 -3.72 7.47
N ALA A 47 0.58 -3.99 7.00
CA ALA A 47 0.21 -5.26 6.40
C ALA A 47 1.04 -5.59 5.15
N LEU A 48 1.23 -4.64 4.22
CA LEU A 48 2.00 -4.90 3.00
C LEU A 48 3.50 -4.97 3.25
N THR A 49 4.03 -4.28 4.27
CA THR A 49 5.42 -4.48 4.70
C THR A 49 5.63 -5.89 5.25
N GLU A 50 4.69 -6.44 6.03
CA GLU A 50 4.75 -7.82 6.48
C GLU A 50 4.63 -8.82 5.33
N ILE A 51 3.65 -8.61 4.43
CA ILE A 51 3.44 -9.46 3.25
C ILE A 51 4.67 -9.46 2.34
N ALA A 52 5.31 -8.30 2.11
CA ALA A 52 6.52 -8.21 1.31
C ALA A 52 7.66 -9.04 1.91
N ARG A 53 7.93 -8.91 3.22
CA ARG A 53 8.94 -9.72 3.91
C ARG A 53 8.66 -11.21 3.81
N ALA A 54 7.41 -11.61 4.04
CA ALA A 54 7.01 -13.02 3.94
C ALA A 54 7.09 -13.56 2.51
N HIS A 55 6.76 -12.72 1.51
CA HIS A 55 6.90 -13.07 0.10
C HIS A 55 8.36 -13.30 -0.26
N GLU A 56 9.24 -12.33 0.05
CA GLU A 56 10.67 -12.40 -0.19
C GLU A 56 11.32 -13.63 0.46
N ALA A 57 11.01 -13.89 1.73
CA ALA A 57 11.51 -15.07 2.44
C ALA A 57 11.08 -16.40 1.79
N ARG A 58 9.91 -16.43 1.15
CA ARG A 58 9.35 -17.64 0.53
C ARG A 58 9.82 -17.84 -0.92
N THR A 59 9.99 -16.77 -1.69
CA THR A 59 10.21 -16.85 -3.14
C THR A 59 11.60 -16.39 -3.58
N GLY A 60 12.32 -15.64 -2.74
CA GLY A 60 13.53 -14.93 -3.12
C GLY A 60 13.31 -13.71 -4.03
N GLN A 61 12.05 -13.37 -4.35
CA GLN A 61 11.72 -12.24 -5.22
C GLN A 61 11.57 -10.94 -4.39
N PRO A 62 12.44 -9.93 -4.57
CA PRO A 62 12.32 -8.66 -3.87
C PRO A 62 11.06 -7.88 -4.24
N VAL A 63 10.55 -7.08 -3.31
CA VAL A 63 9.38 -6.20 -3.44
C VAL A 63 9.74 -4.79 -3.02
N ALA A 64 9.61 -3.83 -3.92
CA ALA A 64 9.80 -2.41 -3.62
C ALA A 64 8.45 -1.75 -3.32
N LEU A 65 8.25 -1.33 -2.07
CA LEU A 65 7.01 -0.71 -1.61
C LEU A 65 7.10 0.82 -1.68
N THR A 66 6.15 1.42 -2.39
CA THR A 66 5.90 2.88 -2.37
C THR A 66 4.54 3.14 -1.75
N PHE A 67 4.54 3.83 -0.62
CA PHE A 67 3.32 4.18 0.10
C PHE A 67 2.95 5.66 -0.07
N GLY A 68 1.65 5.95 -0.14
CA GLY A 68 1.15 7.32 -0.27
C GLY A 68 -0.38 7.39 -0.34
N ALA A 69 -0.90 8.60 -0.53
CA ALA A 69 -2.31 8.81 -0.81
C ALA A 69 -2.67 8.19 -2.17
N SER A 70 -3.75 7.42 -2.23
CA SER A 70 -4.09 6.62 -3.42
C SER A 70 -4.29 7.46 -4.68
N GLY A 71 -4.88 8.66 -4.57
CA GLY A 71 -5.06 9.57 -5.69
C GLY A 71 -3.74 10.07 -6.25
N LEU A 72 -2.80 10.46 -5.38
CA LEU A 72 -1.46 10.90 -5.77
C LEU A 72 -0.65 9.76 -6.39
N LEU A 73 -0.72 8.55 -5.83
CA LEU A 73 -0.05 7.38 -6.41
C LEU A 73 -0.62 7.03 -7.79
N ARG A 74 -1.95 7.05 -7.94
CA ARG A 74 -2.59 6.90 -9.25
C ARG A 74 -2.06 7.93 -10.23
N GLU A 75 -2.03 9.22 -9.87
CA GLU A 75 -1.52 10.28 -10.76
C GLU A 75 -0.08 10.06 -11.19
N ARG A 76 0.77 9.55 -10.29
CA ARG A 76 2.16 9.20 -10.61
C ARG A 76 2.24 8.04 -11.59
N ILE A 77 1.42 7.00 -11.40
CA ILE A 77 1.30 5.88 -12.34
C ILE A 77 0.80 6.37 -13.71
N GLU A 78 -0.20 7.24 -13.73
CA GLU A 78 -0.74 7.85 -14.95
C GLU A 78 0.30 8.72 -15.70
N LYS A 79 1.32 9.22 -14.98
CA LYS A 79 2.47 9.95 -15.53
C LYS A 79 3.65 9.05 -15.93
N GLY A 80 3.50 7.73 -15.80
CA GLY A 80 4.46 6.75 -16.32
C GLY A 80 5.39 6.12 -15.29
N GLU A 81 5.12 6.26 -13.99
CA GLU A 81 5.87 5.47 -13.00
C GLU A 81 5.62 3.96 -13.16
N PRO A 82 6.66 3.11 -13.00
CA PRO A 82 6.63 1.71 -13.42
C PRO A 82 5.96 0.79 -12.39
N ALA A 83 4.82 1.17 -11.83
CA ALA A 83 4.08 0.33 -10.89
C ALA A 83 3.59 -0.95 -11.56
N GLN A 84 3.80 -2.09 -10.90
CA GLN A 84 3.29 -3.41 -11.34
C GLN A 84 2.08 -3.84 -10.51
N VAL A 85 1.99 -3.39 -9.25
CA VAL A 85 0.84 -3.60 -8.38
C VAL A 85 0.39 -2.24 -7.85
N PHE A 86 -0.90 -1.96 -7.94
CA PHE A 86 -1.51 -0.78 -7.33
C PHE A 86 -2.61 -1.20 -6.35
N ALA A 87 -2.40 -0.94 -5.06
CA ALA A 87 -3.34 -1.23 -3.99
C ALA A 87 -3.90 0.07 -3.41
N SER A 88 -5.09 0.46 -3.88
CA SER A 88 -5.78 1.69 -3.45
C SER A 88 -6.61 1.48 -2.17
N ALA A 89 -6.87 2.57 -1.45
CA ALA A 89 -7.82 2.60 -0.34
C ALA A 89 -9.28 2.73 -0.80
N ASP A 90 -9.51 2.91 -2.11
CA ASP A 90 -10.82 2.90 -2.75
C ASP A 90 -10.85 1.99 -3.98
N THR A 91 -12.03 1.81 -4.56
CA THR A 91 -12.19 1.07 -5.81
C THR A 91 -12.09 1.97 -7.05
N ASP A 92 -12.33 3.27 -6.90
CA ASP A 92 -12.46 4.21 -8.01
C ASP A 92 -11.09 4.50 -8.67
N HIS A 93 -10.02 4.72 -7.90
CA HIS A 93 -8.68 4.92 -8.46
C HIS A 93 -8.18 3.76 -9.33
N PRO A 94 -8.21 2.48 -8.88
CA PRO A 94 -7.73 1.38 -9.69
C PRO A 94 -8.70 1.07 -10.85
N GLN A 95 -10.01 1.33 -10.71
CA GLN A 95 -10.95 1.26 -11.83
C GLN A 95 -10.59 2.25 -12.94
N ARG A 96 -10.18 3.48 -12.60
CA ARG A 96 -9.69 4.45 -13.60
C ARG A 96 -8.46 3.99 -14.34
N LEU A 97 -7.51 3.35 -13.66
CA LEU A 97 -6.33 2.78 -14.32
C LEU A 97 -6.72 1.63 -15.27
N ALA A 98 -7.58 0.71 -14.82
CA ALA A 98 -8.08 -0.40 -15.65
C ALA A 98 -8.81 0.10 -16.90
N ALA A 99 -9.65 1.13 -16.77
CA ALA A 99 -10.39 1.71 -17.89
C ALA A 99 -9.50 2.36 -18.96
N ARG A 100 -8.28 2.78 -18.60
CA ARG A 100 -7.28 3.34 -19.54
C ARG A 100 -6.45 2.27 -20.26
N GLY A 101 -6.61 0.99 -19.90
CA GLY A 101 -5.83 -0.12 -20.46
C GLY A 101 -4.50 -0.34 -19.77
N GLY A 102 -3.91 -1.53 -19.97
CA GLY A 102 -2.63 -1.92 -19.37
C GLY A 102 -2.72 -2.43 -17.91
N TRP A 103 -3.91 -2.38 -17.30
CA TRP A 103 -4.17 -2.89 -15.95
C TRP A 103 -5.30 -3.92 -15.96
N GLN A 104 -5.19 -4.91 -15.09
CA GLN A 104 -6.28 -5.86 -14.86
C GLN A 104 -7.43 -5.19 -14.08
N PRO A 105 -8.67 -5.67 -14.23
CA PRO A 105 -9.78 -5.22 -13.39
C PRO A 105 -9.44 -5.34 -11.89
N PRO A 106 -9.77 -4.33 -11.07
CA PRO A 106 -9.46 -4.37 -9.65
C PRO A 106 -10.29 -5.43 -8.91
N THR A 107 -9.66 -6.02 -7.90
CA THR A 107 -10.31 -6.94 -6.96
C THR A 107 -10.35 -6.31 -5.58
N VAL A 108 -11.52 -6.35 -4.93
CA VAL A 108 -11.64 -5.96 -3.52
C VAL A 108 -11.03 -7.07 -2.67
N PHE A 109 -9.98 -6.74 -1.91
CA PHE A 109 -9.25 -7.71 -1.08
C PHE A 109 -9.35 -7.42 0.42
N THR A 110 -9.84 -6.24 0.81
CA THR A 110 -10.04 -5.85 2.22
C THR A 110 -11.08 -4.74 2.35
N ARG A 111 -11.45 -4.41 3.59
CA ARG A 111 -12.35 -3.31 3.95
C ARG A 111 -11.80 -2.57 5.16
N ASN A 112 -12.26 -1.34 5.33
CA ASN A 112 -11.95 -0.52 6.50
C ASN A 112 -13.22 0.21 6.97
N ALA A 113 -13.14 0.83 8.13
CA ALA A 113 -14.16 1.73 8.65
C ALA A 113 -13.54 3.10 8.93
N LEU A 114 -14.37 4.15 8.88
CA LEU A 114 -13.97 5.48 9.30
C LEU A 114 -14.17 5.58 10.83
N CYS A 115 -13.13 6.01 11.53
CA CYS A 115 -13.10 6.22 12.97
C CYS A 115 -12.74 7.68 13.29
N ALA A 116 -13.15 8.13 14.47
CA ALA A 116 -12.68 9.37 15.07
C ALA A 116 -11.55 9.05 16.05
N LEU A 117 -10.34 9.52 15.76
CA LEU A 117 -9.20 9.52 16.67
C LEU A 117 -9.29 10.79 17.53
N ILE A 118 -9.45 10.63 18.84
CA ILE A 118 -9.81 11.74 19.75
C ILE A 118 -8.65 12.00 20.69
N SER A 119 -8.28 13.27 20.85
CA SER A 119 -7.29 13.68 21.85
C SER A 119 -7.82 13.53 23.27
N GLU A 120 -6.94 13.29 24.24
CA GLU A 120 -7.32 13.15 25.66
C GLU A 120 -8.04 14.38 26.24
N GLN A 121 -7.90 15.55 25.62
CA GLN A 121 -8.54 16.80 26.04
C GLN A 121 -10.03 16.86 25.67
N ILE A 122 -10.50 15.94 24.81
CA ILE A 122 -11.87 15.87 24.35
C ILE A 122 -12.51 14.58 24.84
N SER A 123 -13.58 14.71 25.63
CA SER A 123 -14.44 13.57 25.97
C SER A 123 -15.56 13.46 24.95
N ALA A 124 -15.61 12.35 24.21
CA ALA A 124 -16.74 12.01 23.36
C ALA A 124 -17.06 10.51 23.43
N THR A 125 -18.34 10.19 23.25
CA THR A 125 -18.86 8.84 23.08
C THR A 125 -19.46 8.73 21.67
N PRO A 126 -19.81 7.53 21.18
CA PRO A 126 -20.53 7.39 19.92
C PRO A 126 -21.79 8.29 19.85
N ASP A 127 -22.54 8.43 20.95
CA ASP A 127 -23.76 9.24 21.00
C ASP A 127 -23.49 10.74 21.00
N THR A 128 -22.37 11.18 21.55
CA THR A 128 -22.00 12.61 21.63
C THR A 128 -21.02 13.05 20.54
N LEU A 129 -20.57 12.14 19.67
CA LEU A 129 -19.54 12.43 18.68
C LEU A 129 -19.97 13.54 17.72
N LEU A 130 -21.19 13.50 17.18
CA LEU A 130 -21.67 14.53 16.25
C LEU A 130 -21.70 15.90 16.92
N ALA A 131 -22.30 16.00 18.11
CA ALA A 131 -22.32 17.24 18.87
C ALA A 131 -20.90 17.75 19.16
N THR A 132 -19.96 16.84 19.45
CA THR A 132 -18.55 17.16 19.69
C THR A 132 -17.88 17.73 18.44
N LEU A 133 -18.06 17.10 17.28
CA LEU A 133 -17.49 17.57 16.01
C LEU A 133 -18.01 18.96 15.62
N LEU A 134 -19.27 19.29 15.98
CA LEU A 134 -19.92 20.56 15.68
C LEU A 134 -19.54 21.71 16.62
N ARG A 135 -18.95 21.42 17.80
CA ARG A 135 -18.50 22.47 18.72
C ARG A 135 -17.46 23.39 18.08
N ALA A 136 -17.61 24.70 18.21
CA ALA A 136 -16.70 25.67 17.59
C ALA A 136 -15.24 25.57 18.08
N ASP A 137 -15.03 25.12 19.31
CA ASP A 137 -13.71 25.00 19.95
C ASP A 137 -12.97 23.68 19.62
N VAL A 138 -13.62 22.74 18.92
CA VAL A 138 -13.01 21.45 18.53
C VAL A 138 -12.43 21.54 17.13
N ARG A 139 -11.14 21.27 16.98
CA ARG A 139 -10.46 21.22 15.67
C ARG A 139 -10.62 19.83 15.06
N VAL A 140 -11.30 19.76 13.92
CA VAL A 140 -11.58 18.50 13.21
C VAL A 140 -10.56 18.33 12.10
N GLY A 141 -9.64 17.37 12.25
CA GLY A 141 -8.65 17.00 11.25
C GLY A 141 -9.19 15.96 10.26
N THR A 142 -8.82 16.09 8.98
CA THR A 142 -9.15 15.14 7.92
C THR A 142 -7.96 14.97 6.97
N SER A 143 -8.02 13.92 6.15
CA SER A 143 -7.25 13.90 4.90
C SER A 143 -7.87 14.83 3.84
N THR A 144 -7.10 15.20 2.83
CA THR A 144 -7.52 15.99 1.67
C THR A 144 -8.38 15.16 0.70
N PRO A 145 -9.66 15.53 0.47
CA PRO A 145 -10.54 14.85 -0.48
C PRO A 145 -9.96 14.78 -1.91
N ARG A 146 -10.33 13.75 -2.67
CA ARG A 146 -9.84 13.39 -4.02
C ARG A 146 -8.37 12.97 -4.11
N ALA A 147 -7.50 13.52 -3.25
CA ALA A 147 -6.10 13.12 -3.18
C ALA A 147 -5.93 11.86 -2.33
N ASP A 148 -6.59 11.81 -1.18
CA ASP A 148 -6.61 10.69 -0.25
C ASP A 148 -8.06 10.26 0.03
N PRO A 149 -8.45 9.01 -0.28
CA PRO A 149 -9.81 8.53 -0.06
C PRO A 149 -10.35 8.69 1.37
N SER A 150 -9.47 8.76 2.38
CA SER A 150 -9.91 9.04 3.76
C SER A 150 -10.61 10.39 3.88
N GLY A 151 -10.22 11.37 3.06
CA GLY A 151 -10.87 12.68 2.97
C GLY A 151 -12.23 12.58 2.32
N ASP A 152 -12.37 11.82 1.23
CA ASP A 152 -13.67 11.62 0.58
C ASP A 152 -14.67 10.94 1.53
N TYR A 153 -14.21 10.01 2.35
CA TYR A 153 -15.03 9.36 3.38
C TYR A 153 -15.40 10.30 4.53
N ALA A 154 -14.53 11.24 4.92
CA ALA A 154 -14.90 12.27 5.89
C ALA A 154 -16.04 13.17 5.36
N TRP A 155 -15.98 13.57 4.09
CA TRP A 155 -17.08 14.33 3.47
C TRP A 155 -18.36 13.51 3.30
N ALA A 156 -18.24 12.19 3.10
CA ALA A 156 -19.40 11.29 3.16
C ALA A 156 -20.02 11.24 4.56
N LEU A 157 -19.20 11.24 5.61
CA LEU A 157 -19.67 11.37 7.00
C LEU A 157 -20.35 12.71 7.23
N PHE A 158 -19.82 13.82 6.70
CA PHE A 158 -20.46 15.15 6.83
C PHE A 158 -21.85 15.19 6.20
N ARG A 159 -22.03 14.57 5.02
CA ARG A 159 -23.36 14.45 4.39
C ARG A 159 -24.33 13.62 5.24
N ARG A 160 -23.85 12.55 5.89
CA ARG A 160 -24.68 11.75 6.81
C ARG A 160 -25.03 12.54 8.07
N ALA A 161 -24.09 13.31 8.60
CA ALA A 161 -24.32 14.19 9.75
C ALA A 161 -25.42 15.22 9.45
N ASP A 162 -25.44 15.78 8.25
CA ASP A 162 -26.47 16.75 7.82
C ASP A 162 -27.87 16.14 7.74
N ALA A 163 -27.96 14.87 7.32
CA ALA A 163 -29.23 14.14 7.33
C ALA A 163 -29.77 13.87 8.76
N VAL A 164 -28.90 13.89 9.76
CA VAL A 164 -29.28 13.75 11.19
C VAL A 164 -29.54 15.12 11.82
N GLN A 165 -28.70 16.11 11.52
CA GLN A 165 -28.79 17.47 12.04
C GLN A 165 -28.55 18.47 10.88
N PRO A 166 -29.62 19.06 10.33
CA PRO A 166 -29.51 20.01 9.22
C PRO A 166 -28.53 21.15 9.51
N GLY A 167 -27.66 21.45 8.55
CA GLY A 167 -26.60 22.46 8.67
C GLY A 167 -25.27 21.90 9.19
N ALA A 168 -25.23 20.63 9.64
CA ALA A 168 -23.99 19.99 10.08
C ALA A 168 -22.97 19.88 8.95
N TYR A 169 -23.39 19.63 7.70
CA TYR A 169 -22.44 19.58 6.57
C TYR A 169 -21.71 20.91 6.43
N ALA A 170 -22.44 22.01 6.35
CA ALA A 170 -21.87 23.33 6.13
C ALA A 170 -20.91 23.73 7.27
N GLN A 171 -21.25 23.40 8.51
CA GLN A 171 -20.38 23.67 9.66
C GLN A 171 -19.10 22.84 9.63
N LEU A 172 -19.20 21.53 9.36
CA LEU A 172 -18.03 20.64 9.32
C LEU A 172 -17.12 20.94 8.13
N ASP A 173 -17.70 21.16 6.94
CA ASP A 173 -16.98 21.54 5.72
C ASP A 173 -16.19 22.84 5.92
N ALA A 174 -16.80 23.85 6.56
CA ALA A 174 -16.15 25.14 6.79
C ALA A 174 -14.98 25.09 7.80
N LYS A 175 -15.01 24.16 8.76
CA LYS A 175 -14.01 24.10 9.85
C LYS A 175 -13.00 22.96 9.73
N ALA A 176 -13.23 21.99 8.84
CA ALA A 176 -12.36 20.83 8.71
C ALA A 176 -10.95 21.24 8.27
N LEU A 177 -9.96 20.75 9.01
CA LEU A 177 -8.54 20.97 8.74
C LEU A 177 -8.02 19.81 7.90
N GLN A 178 -7.71 20.07 6.64
CA GLN A 178 -7.12 19.08 5.73
C GLN A 178 -5.62 18.96 5.99
N LEU A 179 -5.25 18.11 6.96
CA LEU A 179 -3.90 18.06 7.52
C LEU A 179 -3.02 16.98 6.86
N THR A 180 -3.61 16.01 6.14
CA THR A 180 -2.89 14.89 5.53
C THR A 180 -3.36 14.61 4.11
N GLY A 181 -2.56 13.90 3.31
CA GLY A 181 -3.00 13.31 2.05
C GLY A 181 -2.84 14.20 0.80
N ALA A 182 -2.65 15.52 0.95
CA ALA A 182 -2.23 16.38 -0.15
C ALA A 182 -0.74 16.21 -0.48
N ALA A 183 -0.33 16.66 -1.67
CA ALA A 183 1.06 16.59 -2.12
C ALA A 183 2.00 17.45 -1.25
N ASP A 184 1.48 18.55 -0.72
CA ASP A 184 2.13 19.53 0.15
C ASP A 184 1.78 19.35 1.63
N SER A 185 1.02 18.32 2.00
CA SER A 185 0.74 18.03 3.41
C SER A 185 2.04 17.86 4.19
N PRO A 186 2.14 18.44 5.41
CA PRO A 186 3.30 18.26 6.27
C PRO A 186 3.60 16.78 6.51
N LYS A 187 4.88 16.43 6.51
CA LYS A 187 5.34 15.06 6.72
C LYS A 187 5.85 14.88 8.15
N PRO A 188 5.55 13.76 8.80
CA PRO A 188 6.08 13.48 10.13
C PRO A 188 7.61 13.30 10.07
N PRO A 189 8.32 13.53 11.19
CA PRO A 189 9.72 13.15 11.32
C PRO A 189 9.94 11.66 11.02
N PRO A 190 11.17 11.24 10.62
CA PRO A 190 11.49 9.84 10.41
C PRO A 190 11.09 8.96 11.61
N GLY A 191 10.43 7.84 11.33
CA GLY A 191 9.99 6.88 12.35
C GLY A 191 8.66 7.20 13.06
N ARG A 192 8.04 8.35 12.79
CA ARG A 192 6.74 8.72 13.36
C ARG A 192 5.60 8.43 12.38
N GLY A 193 4.49 7.92 12.88
CA GLY A 193 3.23 7.76 12.13
C GLY A 193 2.57 9.11 11.88
N THR A 194 2.01 9.33 10.69
CA THR A 194 1.41 10.62 10.31
C THR A 194 0.34 11.08 11.29
N TYR A 195 -0.60 10.19 11.65
CA TYR A 195 -1.73 10.56 12.50
C TYR A 195 -1.32 10.74 13.96
N ALA A 196 -0.45 9.89 14.48
CA ALA A 196 0.15 10.04 15.80
C ALA A 196 0.86 11.40 15.92
N TRP A 197 1.68 11.74 14.93
CA TRP A 197 2.38 13.03 14.90
C TRP A 197 1.42 14.23 14.83
N VAL A 198 0.39 14.18 13.99
CA VAL A 198 -0.61 15.26 13.89
C VAL A 198 -1.32 15.49 15.23
N MET A 199 -1.72 14.41 15.92
CA MET A 199 -2.40 14.49 17.21
C MET A 199 -1.48 14.93 18.34
N ASP A 200 -0.25 14.41 18.40
CA ASP A 200 0.79 14.79 19.38
C ASP A 200 1.17 16.28 19.27
N GLN A 201 1.27 16.80 18.04
CA GLN A 201 1.48 18.23 17.79
C GLN A 201 0.23 19.08 18.05
N ARG A 202 -0.86 18.48 18.53
CA ARG A 202 -2.15 19.11 18.80
C ARG A 202 -2.64 19.93 17.60
N GLN A 203 -2.49 19.41 16.39
CA GLN A 203 -2.99 20.10 15.18
C GLN A 203 -4.50 19.87 14.98
N ALA A 204 -5.02 18.77 15.54
CA ALA A 204 -6.44 18.46 15.62
C ALA A 204 -6.79 17.93 17.02
N ASP A 205 -8.03 18.13 17.43
CA ASP A 205 -8.58 17.57 18.67
C ASP A 205 -9.36 16.27 18.40
N VAL A 206 -9.96 16.17 17.21
CA VAL A 206 -10.54 14.94 16.65
C VAL A 206 -10.07 14.79 15.22
N PHE A 207 -9.52 13.65 14.84
CA PHE A 207 -9.12 13.35 13.47
C PHE A 207 -9.98 12.23 12.88
N LEU A 208 -10.62 12.48 11.74
CA LEU A 208 -11.38 11.48 11.00
C LEU A 208 -10.46 10.71 10.05
N THR A 209 -10.20 9.44 10.35
CA THR A 209 -9.33 8.57 9.56
C THR A 209 -9.79 7.11 9.63
N TYR A 210 -9.10 6.21 8.96
CA TYR A 210 -9.38 4.77 9.05
C TYR A 210 -9.18 4.25 10.47
N CYS A 211 -9.99 3.29 10.90
CA CYS A 211 -9.82 2.65 12.21
C CYS A 211 -8.45 1.98 12.35
N THR A 212 -7.88 1.43 11.27
CA THR A 212 -6.50 0.90 11.28
C THR A 212 -5.47 1.98 11.58
N ASN A 213 -5.63 3.19 11.03
CA ASN A 213 -4.76 4.32 11.33
C ASN A 213 -4.94 4.82 12.76
N ALA A 214 -6.18 4.83 13.26
CA ALA A 214 -6.48 5.23 14.63
C ALA A 214 -5.82 4.27 15.65
N VAL A 215 -5.91 2.95 15.43
CA VAL A 215 -5.25 1.93 16.26
C VAL A 215 -3.72 2.09 16.20
N ALA A 216 -3.14 2.25 15.01
CA ALA A 216 -1.70 2.47 14.88
C ALA A 216 -1.24 3.76 15.58
N ALA A 217 -2.05 4.83 15.51
CA ALA A 217 -1.74 6.09 16.17
C ALA A 217 -1.79 5.98 17.70
N GLN A 218 -2.79 5.29 18.25
CA GLN A 218 -2.90 5.03 19.69
C GLN A 218 -1.75 4.18 20.23
N ALA A 219 -1.17 3.30 19.41
CA ALA A 219 0.02 2.53 19.82
C ALA A 219 1.27 3.41 19.98
N GLU A 220 1.35 4.53 19.24
CA GLU A 220 2.48 5.46 19.28
C GLU A 220 2.27 6.60 20.29
N VAL A 221 1.03 7.06 20.43
CA VAL A 221 0.60 8.14 21.32
C VAL A 221 -0.67 7.65 22.03
N PRO A 222 -0.52 6.91 23.15
CA PRO A 222 -1.64 6.33 23.89
C PRO A 222 -2.54 7.37 24.54
#